data_AF-A0A8J5GUN0-F1
#
_entry.id   AF-A0A8J5GUN0-F1
#
_cell.length_a   1.000
_cell.length_b   1.000
_cell.length_c   1.000
_cell.angle_alpha   90.00
_cell.angle_beta   90.00
_cell.angle_gamma   90.00
#
_symmetry.space_group_name_H-M   'P 1'
#
loop_
_entity.id
_entity.type
_entity.pdbx_description
1 polymer ?
#
loop_
_entity_poly.entity_id
_entity_poly.type
_entity_poly.pdbx_seq_one_letter_code
_entity_poly.pdbx_strand_id
1 'polypeptide(L)'
;MDYFFQELDALNIECSLNVPSAKLFSFRWQLNKTSILQDASKYIEELKKKVDMLNQEIECTQSSIRDKALPDVTVETLQRGFLINVSSMMSYPGLLVSILEAFDQLGLSVVQARAACTDTFHLEVVGGDIRVETMDAHVVKQAVLHAIKVCSGSIED
;
A
#
# COMPACT_ATOMS: atom_id res chain seq x y z
N MET A 1 10.20 -28.84 -16.19
CA MET A 1 11.00 -27.68 -16.64
C MET A 1 12.32 -28.25 -17.17
N ASP A 2 12.24 -29.20 -18.12
CA ASP A 2 13.29 -30.23 -18.27
C ASP A 2 13.83 -30.38 -19.70
N TYR A 3 13.49 -29.46 -20.62
CA TYR A 3 13.86 -29.61 -22.03
C TYR A 3 14.96 -28.67 -22.51
N PHE A 4 15.61 -27.89 -21.62
CA PHE A 4 16.56 -26.84 -22.05
C PHE A 4 18.03 -27.11 -21.75
N PHE A 5 18.38 -28.24 -21.12
CA PHE A 5 19.76 -28.53 -20.69
C PHE A 5 20.39 -29.78 -21.31
N GLN A 6 19.74 -30.43 -22.28
CA GLN A 6 20.21 -31.71 -22.80
C GLN A 6 21.16 -31.61 -24.01
N GLU A 7 21.66 -30.42 -24.33
CA GLU A 7 22.44 -30.17 -25.56
C GLU A 7 23.84 -29.59 -25.31
N LEU A 8 24.41 -29.80 -24.12
CA LEU A 8 25.73 -29.25 -23.74
C LEU A 8 26.87 -30.26 -23.62
N ASP A 9 26.66 -31.56 -23.89
CA ASP A 9 27.71 -32.59 -23.79
C ASP A 9 28.47 -32.87 -25.11
N ALA A 10 28.32 -32.02 -26.14
CA ALA A 10 28.81 -32.34 -27.49
C ALA A 10 30.01 -31.52 -28.02
N LEU A 11 30.78 -30.80 -27.17
CA LEU A 11 32.01 -30.14 -27.64
C LEU A 11 33.20 -30.35 -26.70
N ASN A 12 33.64 -31.61 -26.64
CA ASN A 12 35.02 -31.94 -26.27
C ASN A 12 35.93 -31.50 -27.43
N ILE A 13 36.49 -30.28 -27.36
CA ILE A 13 37.48 -29.79 -28.34
C ILE A 13 38.88 -30.10 -27.81
N GLU A 14 39.46 -31.20 -28.29
CA GLU A 14 40.91 -31.36 -28.27
C GLU A 14 41.55 -30.26 -29.13
N CYS A 15 42.34 -29.44 -28.46
CA CYS A 15 43.11 -28.35 -29.03
C CYS A 15 44.30 -28.89 -29.83
N SER A 16 44.20 -28.83 -31.15
CA SER A 16 45.33 -28.58 -32.06
C SER A 16 44.73 -28.37 -33.44
N LEU A 17 44.74 -27.15 -33.98
CA LEU A 17 44.75 -26.90 -35.43
C LEU A 17 44.80 -25.39 -35.72
N ASN A 18 45.53 -25.04 -36.77
CA ASN A 18 45.54 -23.72 -37.39
C ASN A 18 44.14 -23.39 -37.93
N VAL A 19 43.36 -22.61 -37.19
CA VAL A 19 41.94 -22.37 -37.48
C VAL A 19 41.77 -21.16 -38.41
N PRO A 20 41.14 -21.31 -39.60
CA PRO A 20 40.83 -20.18 -40.48
C PRO A 20 40.01 -19.10 -39.75
N SER A 21 40.30 -17.82 -40.01
CA SER A 21 39.76 -16.65 -39.30
C SER A 21 38.22 -16.68 -39.12
N ALA A 22 37.49 -17.26 -40.08
CA ALA A 22 36.04 -17.42 -40.03
C ALA A 22 35.56 -18.36 -38.90
N LYS A 23 36.29 -19.44 -38.60
CA LYS A 23 35.96 -20.37 -37.51
C LYS A 23 36.26 -19.75 -36.14
N LEU A 24 37.32 -18.95 -36.01
CA LEU A 24 37.62 -18.17 -34.81
C LEU A 24 36.54 -17.12 -34.51
N PHE A 25 36.05 -16.45 -35.56
CA PHE A 25 34.95 -15.49 -35.44
C PHE A 25 33.64 -16.17 -35.03
N SER A 26 33.31 -17.31 -35.66
CA SER A 26 32.12 -18.12 -35.30
C SER A 26 32.15 -18.61 -33.85
N PHE A 27 33.31 -19.07 -33.37
CA PHE A 27 33.47 -19.55 -32.00
C PHE A 27 33.34 -18.41 -30.97
N ARG A 28 33.99 -17.25 -31.21
CA ARG A 28 33.84 -16.06 -30.34
C ARG A 28 32.40 -15.56 -30.29
N TRP A 29 31.69 -15.61 -31.42
CA TRP A 29 30.27 -15.23 -31.49
C TRP A 29 29.38 -16.17 -30.68
N GLN A 30 29.63 -17.48 -30.72
CA GLN A 30 28.92 -18.47 -29.90
C GLN A 30 29.16 -18.23 -28.41
N LEU A 31 30.41 -18.02 -27.98
CA LEU A 31 30.73 -17.72 -26.58
C LEU A 31 30.13 -16.39 -26.10
N ASN A 32 30.10 -15.37 -26.96
CA ASN A 32 29.47 -14.08 -26.64
C ASN A 32 27.95 -14.22 -26.47
N LYS A 33 27.30 -15.02 -27.33
CA LYS A 33 25.87 -15.33 -27.21
C LYS A 33 25.54 -16.08 -25.93
N THR A 34 26.34 -17.08 -25.55
CA THR A 34 26.11 -17.82 -24.30
C THR A 34 26.30 -16.93 -23.07
N SER A 35 27.29 -16.03 -23.09
CA SER A 35 27.51 -15.05 -22.00
C SER A 35 26.32 -14.09 -21.86
N ILE A 36 25.85 -13.50 -22.98
CA ILE A 36 24.73 -12.56 -22.96
C ILE A 36 23.41 -13.26 -22.55
N LEU A 37 23.20 -14.48 -23.03
CA LEU A 37 22.02 -15.27 -22.68
C LEU A 37 22.01 -15.64 -21.19
N GLN A 38 23.17 -16.02 -20.65
CA GLN A 38 23.31 -16.35 -19.24
C GLN A 38 23.09 -15.12 -18.34
N ASP A 39 23.64 -13.96 -18.73
CA ASP A 39 23.40 -12.70 -18.03
C ASP A 39 21.91 -12.30 -18.06
N ALA A 40 21.25 -12.45 -19.21
CA ALA A 40 19.82 -12.18 -19.34
C ALA A 40 18.97 -13.13 -18.47
N SER A 41 19.30 -14.43 -18.44
CA SER A 41 18.61 -15.41 -17.61
C SER A 41 18.75 -15.09 -16.12
N LYS A 42 19.96 -14.73 -15.68
CA LYS A 42 20.23 -14.31 -14.31
C LYS A 42 19.41 -13.07 -13.93
N TYR A 43 19.36 -12.06 -14.80
CA TYR A 43 18.59 -10.85 -14.54
C TYR A 43 17.08 -11.11 -14.43
N ILE A 44 16.52 -12.01 -15.26
CA ILE A 44 15.11 -12.42 -15.16
C ILE A 44 14.82 -13.08 -13.81
N GLU A 45 15.73 -13.92 -13.31
CA GLU A 45 15.59 -14.56 -12.00
C GLU A 45 15.64 -13.55 -10.85
N GLU A 46 16.59 -12.60 -10.90
CA GLU A 46 16.67 -11.50 -9.93
C GLU A 46 15.40 -10.65 -9.92
N LEU A 47 14.83 -10.37 -11.09
CA LEU A 47 13.57 -9.64 -11.21
C LEU A 47 12.40 -10.41 -10.61
N LYS A 48 12.28 -11.71 -10.89
CA LYS A 48 11.24 -12.56 -10.29
C LYS A 48 11.32 -12.54 -8.78
N LYS A 49 12.52 -12.72 -8.22
CA LYS A 49 12.74 -12.67 -6.77
C LYS A 49 12.35 -11.32 -6.17
N LYS A 50 12.63 -10.21 -6.85
CA LYS A 50 12.21 -8.87 -6.40
C LYS A 50 10.69 -8.71 -6.42
N VAL A 51 10.00 -9.23 -7.43
CA VAL A 51 8.54 -9.23 -7.50
C VAL A 51 7.94 -10.03 -6.33
N ASP A 52 8.48 -11.22 -6.06
CA ASP A 52 8.01 -12.07 -4.96
C ASP A 52 8.22 -11.41 -3.59
N MET A 53 9.38 -10.79 -3.37
CA MET A 53 9.64 -10.02 -2.14
C MET A 53 8.67 -8.86 -1.96
N LEU A 54 8.42 -8.08 -3.01
CA LEU A 54 7.47 -6.96 -2.97
C LEU A 54 6.05 -7.46 -2.71
N ASN A 55 5.62 -8.55 -3.34
CA ASN A 55 4.31 -9.15 -3.08
C ASN A 55 4.18 -9.62 -1.63
N GLN A 56 5.23 -10.21 -1.06
CA GLN A 56 5.25 -10.62 0.35
C GLN A 56 5.21 -9.42 1.31
N GLU A 57 5.93 -8.33 1.01
CA GLU A 57 5.85 -7.08 1.78
C GLU A 57 4.46 -6.45 1.72
N ILE A 58 3.81 -6.47 0.55
CA ILE A 58 2.43 -6.04 0.37
C ILE A 58 1.48 -6.91 1.21
N GLU A 59 1.58 -8.25 1.14
CA GLU A 59 0.75 -9.17 1.93
C GLU A 59 0.96 -9.02 3.45
N CYS A 60 2.22 -8.81 3.89
CA CYS A 60 2.55 -8.57 5.30
C CYS A 60 1.96 -7.24 5.80
N THR A 61 2.05 -6.20 4.98
CA THR A 61 1.45 -4.89 5.26
C THR A 61 -0.07 -4.99 5.28
N GLN A 62 -0.68 -5.66 4.31
CA GLN A 62 -2.13 -5.83 4.18
C GLN A 62 -2.72 -6.69 5.31
N SER A 63 -2.05 -7.76 5.73
CA SER A 63 -2.50 -8.59 6.87
C SER A 63 -2.40 -7.84 8.20
N SER A 64 -1.32 -7.09 8.42
CA SER A 64 -1.20 -6.22 9.60
C SER A 64 -2.26 -5.10 9.61
N ILE A 65 -2.61 -4.55 8.45
CA ILE A 65 -3.67 -3.55 8.29
C ILE A 65 -5.05 -4.17 8.53
N ARG A 66 -5.34 -5.37 8.00
CA ARG A 66 -6.68 -5.99 8.08
C ARG A 66 -7.14 -6.24 9.52
N ASP A 67 -6.21 -6.51 10.44
CA ASP A 67 -6.50 -6.74 11.86
C ASP A 67 -6.42 -5.47 12.73
N LYS A 68 -5.95 -4.34 12.18
CA LYS A 68 -5.78 -3.03 12.88
C LYS A 68 -6.56 -1.87 12.25
N ALA A 69 -7.32 -2.11 11.18
CA ALA A 69 -7.95 -1.09 10.33
C ALA A 69 -9.18 -0.39 10.94
N LEU A 70 -9.58 -0.71 12.17
CA LEU A 70 -10.74 -0.03 12.75
C LEU A 70 -10.33 1.40 13.16
N PRO A 71 -11.00 2.44 12.63
CA PRO A 71 -10.75 3.81 13.04
C PRO A 71 -11.06 3.96 14.53
N ASP A 72 -10.10 4.49 15.28
CA ASP A 72 -10.33 4.80 16.69
C ASP A 72 -10.92 6.20 16.82
N VAL A 73 -12.08 6.26 17.46
CA VAL A 73 -12.85 7.50 17.65
C VAL A 73 -13.17 7.66 19.13
N THR A 74 -12.70 8.75 19.72
CA THR A 74 -13.06 9.15 21.08
C THR A 74 -13.85 10.45 21.04
N VAL A 75 -14.86 10.53 21.91
CA VAL A 75 -15.71 11.71 22.06
C VAL A 75 -15.81 12.01 23.55
N GLU A 76 -15.34 13.18 23.95
CA GLU A 76 -15.44 13.68 25.32
C GLU A 76 -16.41 14.87 25.35
N THR A 77 -17.36 14.83 26.28
CA THR A 77 -18.29 15.94 26.47
C THR A 77 -17.59 17.06 27.23
N LEU A 78 -17.61 18.26 26.66
CA LEU A 78 -17.09 19.49 27.27
C LEU A 78 -18.24 20.37 27.77
N GLN A 79 -17.91 21.40 28.56
CA GLN A 79 -18.91 22.34 29.10
C GLN A 79 -19.73 23.06 28.01
N ARG A 80 -19.17 23.23 26.81
CA ARG A 80 -19.84 23.87 25.66
C ARG A 80 -19.57 23.12 24.35
N GLY A 81 -19.76 21.79 24.35
CA GLY A 81 -19.68 20.97 23.14
C GLY A 81 -18.93 19.66 23.32
N PHE A 82 -18.13 19.28 22.33
CA PHE A 82 -17.46 17.98 22.30
C PHE A 82 -16.00 18.11 21.86
N LEU A 83 -15.12 17.35 22.48
CA LEU A 83 -13.79 17.05 21.95
C LEU A 83 -13.85 15.71 21.22
N ILE A 84 -13.60 15.73 19.93
CA ILE A 84 -13.69 14.56 19.05
C ILE A 84 -12.29 14.28 18.53
N ASN A 85 -11.76 13.10 18.84
CA ASN A 85 -10.52 12.61 18.26
C ASN A 85 -10.80 11.45 17.32
N VAL A 86 -10.20 11.51 16.14
CA VAL A 86 -10.23 10.44 15.14
C VAL A 86 -8.80 10.07 14.82
N SER A 87 -8.50 8.78 14.85
CA SER A 87 -7.25 8.25 14.31
C SER A 87 -7.53 7.07 13.39
N SER A 88 -6.90 7.07 12.22
CA SER A 88 -7.05 6.01 11.22
C SER A 88 -5.70 5.74 10.55
N MET A 89 -5.39 4.46 10.37
CA MET A 89 -4.17 4.02 9.69
C MET A 89 -4.17 4.37 8.20
N MET A 90 -5.35 4.56 7.60
CA MET A 90 -5.49 4.94 6.20
C MET A 90 -6.33 6.21 6.06
N SER A 91 -5.86 7.14 5.23
CA SER A 91 -6.61 8.33 4.80
C SER A 91 -7.15 8.10 3.39
N TYR A 92 -8.47 8.12 3.23
CA TYR A 92 -9.11 8.05 1.90
C TYR A 92 -9.41 9.48 1.41
N PRO A 93 -9.34 9.75 0.09
CA PRO A 93 -9.83 10.99 -0.47
C PRO A 93 -11.28 11.24 -0.02
N GLY A 94 -11.56 12.43 0.51
CA GLY A 94 -12.91 12.77 1.00
C GLY A 94 -13.20 12.35 2.46
N LEU A 95 -12.32 11.61 3.15
CA LEU A 95 -12.54 11.21 4.55
C LEU A 95 -12.83 12.40 5.47
N LEU A 96 -12.02 13.46 5.38
CA LEU A 96 -12.23 14.67 6.16
C LEU A 96 -13.58 15.33 5.83
N VAL A 97 -13.95 15.37 4.54
CA VAL A 97 -15.20 15.97 4.08
C VAL A 97 -16.38 15.24 4.70
N SER A 98 -16.41 13.90 4.64
CA SER A 98 -17.52 13.12 5.19
C SER A 98 -17.62 13.20 6.71
N ILE A 99 -16.50 13.34 7.43
CA ILE A 99 -16.54 13.58 8.88
C ILE A 99 -17.15 14.95 9.17
N LEU A 100 -16.80 15.99 8.41
CA LEU A 100 -17.37 17.33 8.58
C LEU A 100 -18.85 17.38 8.20
N GLU A 101 -19.27 16.66 7.17
CA GLU A 101 -20.69 16.50 6.81
C GLU A 101 -21.50 15.82 7.93
N ALA A 102 -20.92 14.83 8.61
CA ALA A 102 -21.55 14.21 9.77
C ALA A 102 -21.74 15.22 10.92
N PHE A 103 -20.79 16.14 11.13
CA PHE A 103 -20.95 17.21 12.12
C PHE A 103 -22.06 18.17 11.74
N ASP A 104 -22.14 18.57 10.47
CA ASP A 104 -23.20 19.46 9.97
C ASP A 104 -24.59 18.82 10.12
N GLN A 105 -24.73 17.53 9.78
CA GLN A 105 -25.99 16.78 9.97
C GLN A 105 -26.41 16.67 11.43
N LEU A 106 -25.44 16.64 12.36
CA LEU A 106 -25.69 16.66 13.79
C LEU A 106 -25.91 18.07 14.35
N GLY A 107 -25.77 19.12 13.53
CA GLY A 107 -25.84 20.51 13.97
C GLY A 107 -24.67 20.93 14.87
N LEU A 108 -23.53 20.25 14.78
CA LEU A 108 -22.32 20.57 15.53
C LEU A 108 -21.50 21.61 14.79
N SER A 109 -21.38 22.82 15.35
CA SER A 109 -20.49 23.84 14.79
C SER A 109 -19.05 23.53 15.18
N VAL A 110 -18.11 23.56 14.24
CA VAL A 110 -16.68 23.41 14.56
C VAL A 110 -16.11 24.73 15.07
N VAL A 111 -15.66 24.76 16.32
CA VAL A 111 -15.00 25.93 16.93
C VAL A 111 -13.51 25.91 16.63
N GLN A 112 -12.91 24.73 16.75
CA GLN A 112 -11.49 24.50 16.50
C GLN A 112 -11.30 23.13 15.88
N ALA A 113 -10.39 23.01 14.92
CA ALA A 113 -9.98 21.73 14.35
C ALA A 113 -8.46 21.70 14.14
N ARG A 114 -7.84 20.56 14.38
CA ARG A 114 -6.47 20.24 13.98
C ARG A 114 -6.46 18.93 13.21
N ALA A 115 -5.83 18.93 12.04
CA ALA A 115 -5.68 17.73 11.24
C ALA A 115 -4.18 17.49 10.94
N ALA A 116 -3.78 16.22 10.97
CA ALA A 116 -2.46 15.76 10.58
C ALA A 116 -2.58 14.51 9.69
N CYS A 117 -1.68 14.39 8.72
CA CYS A 117 -1.65 13.30 7.76
C CYS A 117 -0.21 13.02 7.31
N THR A 118 0.67 12.62 8.24
CA THR A 118 2.06 12.24 7.91
C THR A 118 2.17 10.75 7.63
N ASP A 119 1.75 9.94 8.60
CA ASP A 119 1.80 8.48 8.55
C ASP A 119 0.40 7.87 8.74
N THR A 120 -0.46 8.59 9.47
CA THR A 120 -1.85 8.23 9.76
C THR A 120 -2.72 9.49 9.69
N PHE A 121 -4.01 9.31 9.45
CA PHE A 121 -4.98 10.39 9.55
C PHE A 121 -5.30 10.63 11.02
N HIS A 122 -5.08 11.86 11.49
CA HIS A 122 -5.51 12.30 12.80
C HIS A 122 -6.30 13.60 12.69
N LEU A 123 -7.45 13.63 13.34
CA LEU A 123 -8.31 14.80 13.42
C LEU A 123 -8.74 15.00 14.87
N GLU A 124 -8.46 16.18 15.40
CA GLU A 124 -9.01 16.65 16.66
C GLU A 124 -9.95 17.82 16.38
N VAL A 125 -11.16 17.76 16.90
CA VAL A 125 -12.20 18.79 16.71
C VAL A 125 -12.83 19.16 18.03
N VAL A 126 -12.93 20.45 18.28
CA VAL A 126 -13.76 21.03 19.34
C VAL A 126 -15.05 21.53 18.69
N GLY A 127 -16.13 20.79 18.90
CA GLY A 127 -17.48 21.18 18.50
C GLY A 127 -18.07 22.18 19.50
N GLY A 128 -18.95 23.06 19.03
CA GLY A 128 -19.59 24.11 19.79
C GLY A 128 -21.07 24.31 19.44
N ASP A 129 -21.74 24.93 20.41
CA ASP A 129 -23.16 25.21 20.60
C ASP A 129 -24.11 23.99 20.72
N ILE A 130 -24.39 23.64 21.97
CA ILE A 130 -25.41 22.68 22.39
C ILE A 130 -26.69 23.50 22.64
N ARG A 131 -27.51 23.72 21.60
CA ARG A 131 -28.85 24.33 21.78
C ARG A 131 -29.90 23.35 22.32
N VAL A 132 -29.49 22.14 22.70
CA VAL A 132 -30.35 21.10 23.29
C VAL A 132 -29.52 20.30 24.30
N GLU A 133 -29.84 20.38 25.58
CA GLU A 133 -29.13 19.75 26.73
C GLU A 133 -28.98 18.21 26.69
N THR A 134 -29.09 17.53 25.55
CA THR A 134 -29.20 16.05 25.50
C THR A 134 -28.52 15.38 24.30
N MET A 135 -27.58 16.01 23.60
CA MET A 135 -26.83 15.29 22.56
C MET A 135 -25.83 14.32 23.23
N ASP A 136 -26.00 13.02 23.04
CA ASP A 136 -25.15 11.98 23.64
C ASP A 136 -23.83 11.85 22.86
N ALA A 137 -22.71 11.81 23.58
CA ALA A 137 -21.39 11.54 23.02
C ALA A 137 -21.36 10.23 22.21
N HIS A 138 -22.18 9.24 22.56
CA HIS A 138 -22.32 8.02 21.78
C HIS A 138 -22.93 8.27 20.40
N VAL A 139 -23.92 9.16 20.27
CA VAL A 139 -24.53 9.51 18.98
C VAL A 139 -23.49 10.16 18.07
N VAL A 140 -22.71 11.09 18.62
CA VAL A 140 -21.60 11.74 17.90
C VAL A 140 -20.58 10.69 17.45
N LYS A 141 -20.16 9.81 18.36
CA LYS A 141 -19.19 8.74 18.04
C LYS A 141 -19.70 7.82 16.94
N GLN A 142 -20.96 7.42 16.99
CA GLN A 142 -21.56 6.54 15.97
C GLN A 142 -21.67 7.23 14.61
N ALA A 143 -22.05 8.51 14.57
CA ALA A 143 -22.12 9.27 13.31
C ALA A 143 -20.74 9.39 12.65
N VAL A 144 -19.69 9.64 13.43
CA VAL A 144 -18.32 9.72 12.92
C VAL A 144 -17.84 8.35 12.43
N LEU A 145 -18.05 7.28 13.20
CA LEU A 145 -17.71 5.92 12.77
C LEU A 145 -18.45 5.53 11.48
N HIS A 146 -19.72 5.92 11.36
CA HIS A 146 -20.51 5.70 10.15
C HIS A 146 -19.92 6.45 8.94
N ALA A 147 -19.57 7.72 9.10
CA ALA A 147 -18.95 8.50 8.03
C ALA A 147 -17.64 7.87 7.53
N ILE A 148 -16.80 7.40 8.45
CA ILE A 148 -15.54 6.73 8.10
C ILE A 148 -15.81 5.42 7.34
N LYS A 149 -16.82 4.65 7.77
CA LYS A 149 -17.20 3.40 7.10
C LYS A 149 -17.68 3.66 5.67
N VAL A 150 -18.54 4.65 5.46
CA VAL A 150 -19.04 5.02 4.12
C VAL A 150 -17.89 5.39 3.18
N CYS A 151 -16.91 6.16 3.65
CA CYS A 151 -15.72 6.51 2.86
C CYS A 151 -14.86 5.30 2.49
N SER A 152 -14.71 4.32 3.39
CA SER A 152 -13.93 3.11 3.13
C SER A 152 -14.62 2.11 2.18
N GLY A 153 -15.94 2.18 2.02
CA GLY A 153 -16.75 1.24 1.24
C GLY A 153 -17.09 1.70 -0.18
N SER A 154 -16.63 2.87 -0.61
CA SER A 154 -17.00 3.46 -1.91
C SER A 154 -16.06 3.10 -3.06
N ILE A 155 -15.26 2.04 -2.93
CA ILE A 155 -14.45 1.49 -4.03
C ILE A 155 -15.24 0.34 -4.67
N GLU A 156 -16.35 0.68 -5.32
CA GLU A 156 -17.02 -0.17 -6.30
C GLU A 156 -17.21 0.70 -7.56
N ASP A 157 -16.30 0.52 -8.53
CA ASP A 157 -16.56 0.42 -9.98
C ASP A 157 -15.23 0.29 -10.76
#